data_AF-A0A1V9XFR0-F1
#
_entry.id   AF-A0A1V9XFR0-F1
#
_cell.length_a   1.000
_cell.length_b   1.000
_cell.length_c   1.000
_cell.angle_alpha   90.00
_cell.angle_beta   90.00
_cell.angle_gamma   90.00
#
_symmetry.space_group_name_H-M   'P 1'
#
loop_
_entity.id
_entity.type
_entity.pdbx_description
1 polymer ?
#
loop_
_entity_poly.entity_id
_entity_poly.type
_entity_poly.pdbx_seq_one_letter_code
_entity_poly.pdbx_strand_id
1 'polypeptide(L)'
;KDECSTNNGGCHHICRNTIGSFQCACFNGFVLHPNGRDCKEGTCMHHVHSQQGGEISSPNYPLEYPSKKECAWLFSTTPGHRLKLVRHQQLYLSRFDGKASSDDQ
;
A
#
# COMPACT_ATOMS: atom_id res chain seq x y z
N LYS A 1 30.14 -0.78 -7.41
CA LYS A 1 30.02 -1.96 -6.53
C LYS A 1 28.54 -2.31 -6.46
N ASP A 2 28.20 -3.58 -6.29
CA ASP A 2 26.82 -3.99 -6.03
C ASP A 2 26.76 -4.60 -4.64
N GLU A 3 26.32 -3.80 -3.68
CA GLU A 3 26.15 -4.17 -2.29
C GLU A 3 25.00 -5.19 -2.12
N CYS A 4 24.05 -5.24 -3.05
CA CYS A 4 22.95 -6.20 -3.03
C CYS A 4 23.38 -7.61 -3.45
N SER A 5 24.45 -7.74 -4.24
CA SER A 5 24.98 -9.04 -4.69
C SER A 5 25.49 -9.94 -3.55
N THR A 6 25.70 -9.40 -2.33
CA THR A 6 26.11 -10.18 -1.16
C THR A 6 25.04 -10.13 -0.08
N ASN A 7 24.50 -11.29 0.31
CA ASN A 7 23.46 -11.43 1.35
C ASN A 7 22.30 -10.43 1.21
N ASN A 8 21.89 -10.09 -0.01
CA ASN A 8 20.83 -9.12 -0.30
C ASN A 8 21.07 -7.75 0.36
N GLY A 9 22.32 -7.30 0.53
CA GLY A 9 22.67 -6.08 1.27
C GLY A 9 22.31 -6.11 2.76
N GLY A 10 21.85 -7.26 3.27
CA GLY A 10 21.23 -7.40 4.60
C GLY A 10 19.82 -6.80 4.69
N CYS A 11 19.08 -6.74 3.58
CA CYS A 11 17.68 -6.35 3.55
C CYS A 11 16.75 -7.54 3.83
N HIS A 12 15.68 -7.32 4.58
CA HIS A 12 14.68 -8.36 4.87
C HIS A 12 13.94 -8.82 3.60
N HIS A 13 13.50 -7.87 2.76
CA HIS A 13 12.77 -8.17 1.52
C HIS A 13 13.59 -7.81 0.28
N ILE A 14 13.55 -6.54 -0.15
CA ILE A 14 14.11 -6.11 -1.44
C ILE A 14 15.36 -5.28 -1.18
N CYS A 15 16.46 -5.58 -1.88
CA CYS A 15 17.62 -4.70 -1.98
C CYS A 15 17.66 -4.01 -3.34
N ARG A 16 17.80 -2.68 -3.34
CA ARG A 16 17.97 -1.87 -4.55
C ARG A 16 19.34 -1.23 -4.53
N ASN A 17 20.22 -1.67 -5.43
CA ASN A 17 21.54 -1.09 -5.58
C ASN A 17 21.44 0.32 -6.17
N THR A 18 22.18 1.28 -5.64
CA THR A 18 22.22 2.66 -6.13
C THR A 18 23.66 3.08 -6.46
N ILE A 19 23.84 4.20 -7.15
CA ILE A 19 25.20 4.67 -7.47
C ILE A 19 25.85 5.15 -6.16
N GLY A 20 26.81 4.38 -5.67
CA GLY A 20 27.56 4.67 -4.45
C GLY A 20 26.99 4.12 -3.15
N SER A 21 25.85 3.40 -3.18
CA SER A 21 25.22 2.80 -1.98
C SER A 21 24.17 1.73 -2.36
N PHE A 22 23.31 1.34 -1.42
CA PHE A 22 22.10 0.56 -1.64
C PHE A 22 20.99 1.01 -0.68
N GLN A 23 19.76 0.60 -0.97
CA GLN A 23 18.60 0.86 -0.10
C GLN A 23 17.71 -0.38 -0.03
N CYS A 24 17.19 -0.66 1.17
CA CYS A 24 16.20 -1.71 1.36
C CYS A 24 14.79 -1.18 1.09
N ALA A 25 13.94 -2.04 0.54
CA ALA A 25 12.53 -1.78 0.35
C ALA A 25 11.70 -2.99 0.78
N CYS A 26 10.43 -2.73 1.10
CA CYS A 26 9.51 -3.76 1.55
C CYS A 26 8.47 -4.07 0.47
N PHE A 27 8.00 -5.32 0.44
CA PHE A 27 6.80 -5.68 -0.30
C PHE A 27 5.59 -4.90 0.20
N ASN A 28 4.56 -4.79 -0.64
CA ASN A 28 3.31 -4.14 -0.28
C ASN A 28 2.72 -4.75 1.00
N GLY A 29 2.16 -3.90 1.86
CA GLY A 29 1.64 -4.31 3.16
C GLY A 29 2.69 -4.45 4.26
N PHE A 30 3.93 -4.02 4.00
CA PHE A 30 5.01 -3.92 4.97
C PHE A 30 5.64 -2.53 4.94
N VAL A 31 6.07 -2.05 6.10
CA VAL A 31 6.76 -0.77 6.26
C VAL A 31 8.21 -1.04 6.65
N LEU A 32 9.12 -0.29 6.02
CA LEU A 32 10.53 -0.35 6.34
C LEU A 32 10.74 0.16 7.77
N HIS A 33 11.31 -0.69 8.60
CA HIS A 33 11.67 -0.35 9.97
C HIS A 33 12.72 0.76 9.98
N PRO A 34 12.78 1.62 11.02
CA PRO A 34 13.75 2.70 11.10
C PRO A 34 15.23 2.28 11.04
N ASN A 35 15.54 0.99 11.25
CA ASN A 35 16.89 0.46 11.02
C ASN A 35 17.27 0.33 9.53
N GLY A 36 16.35 0.65 8.62
CA GLY A 36 16.58 0.67 7.18
C GLY A 36 16.75 -0.71 6.54
N ARG A 37 16.42 -1.80 7.25
CA ARG A 37 16.68 -3.19 6.82
C ARG A 37 15.49 -4.11 7.00
N ASP A 38 14.84 -4.02 8.16
CA ASP A 38 13.74 -4.91 8.50
C ASP A 38 12.43 -4.39 7.90
N CYS A 39 11.59 -5.32 7.48
CA CYS A 39 10.22 -5.02 7.06
C CYS A 39 9.27 -5.51 8.13
N LYS A 40 8.54 -4.58 8.76
CA LYS A 40 7.46 -4.92 9.69
C LYS A 40 6.14 -4.87 8.97
N GLU A 41 5.21 -5.68 9.45
CA GLU A 41 3.84 -5.67 8.96
C GLU A 41 3.30 -4.23 9.02
N GLY A 42 2.98 -3.68 7.87
CA GLY A 42 2.46 -2.33 7.74
C GLY A 42 0.97 -2.33 8.03
N THR A 43 0.49 -1.24 8.62
CA THR A 43 -0.94 -0.94 8.58
C THR A 43 -1.32 -0.75 7.12
N CYS A 44 -2.38 -1.43 6.68
CA CYS A 44 -2.88 -1.25 5.34
C CYS A 44 -3.81 -0.04 5.32
N MET A 45 -3.24 1.17 5.26
CA MET A 45 -4.01 2.42 5.22
C MET A 45 -3.61 3.25 4.00
N HIS A 46 -4.60 3.55 3.15
CA HIS A 46 -4.41 4.33 1.93
C HIS A 46 -5.14 5.67 2.03
N HIS A 47 -4.43 6.78 1.87
CA HIS A 47 -5.03 8.10 1.78
C HIS A 47 -5.31 8.43 0.31
N VAL A 48 -6.59 8.57 -0.02
CA VAL A 48 -7.04 8.92 -1.36
C VAL A 48 -7.58 10.34 -1.34
N HIS A 49 -6.97 11.23 -2.10
CA HIS A 49 -7.43 12.61 -2.22
C HIS A 49 -8.23 12.82 -3.51
N SER A 50 -9.41 13.43 -3.40
CA SER A 50 -10.35 13.57 -4.53
C SER A 50 -9.76 14.31 -5.74
N GLN A 51 -8.86 15.27 -5.50
CA GLN A 51 -8.22 16.06 -6.56
C GLN A 51 -7.27 15.25 -7.44
N GLN A 52 -6.76 14.12 -6.94
CA GLN A 52 -5.79 13.29 -7.67
C GLN A 52 -6.48 12.30 -8.62
N GLY A 53 -7.72 11.89 -8.31
CA GLY A 53 -8.42 10.84 -9.05
C GLY A 53 -7.63 9.51 -9.09
N GLY A 54 -8.24 8.45 -9.61
CA GLY A 54 -7.52 7.20 -9.86
C GLY A 54 -8.33 5.93 -9.60
N GLU A 55 -7.71 4.80 -9.90
CA GLU A 55 -8.23 3.47 -9.63
C GLU A 55 -7.70 2.97 -8.29
N ILE A 56 -8.60 2.50 -7.43
CA ILE A 56 -8.24 1.81 -6.20
C ILE A 56 -8.31 0.30 -6.45
N SER A 57 -7.30 -0.42 -5.98
CA SER A 57 -7.25 -1.87 -6.06
C SER A 57 -6.91 -2.46 -4.70
N SER A 58 -7.25 -3.74 -4.52
CA SER A 58 -6.80 -4.48 -3.34
C SER A 58 -5.28 -4.52 -3.31
N PRO A 59 -4.64 -4.44 -2.13
CA PRO A 59 -3.22 -4.72 -1.98
C PRO A 59 -2.84 -6.01 -2.71
N ASN A 60 -1.81 -5.91 -3.54
CA ASN A 60 -1.28 -6.96 -4.40
C ASN A 60 -2.09 -7.30 -5.66
N TYR A 61 -3.19 -6.61 -5.97
CA TYR A 61 -3.88 -6.82 -7.24
C TYR A 61 -2.89 -6.72 -8.43
N PRO A 62 -2.89 -7.67 -9.39
CA PRO A 62 -3.88 -8.73 -9.64
C PRO A 62 -3.69 -10.04 -8.84
N LEU A 63 -2.69 -10.13 -7.97
CA LEU A 63 -2.45 -11.29 -7.11
C LEU A 63 -3.47 -11.34 -5.95
N GLU A 64 -3.54 -12.49 -5.28
CA GLU A 64 -4.46 -12.69 -4.16
C GLU A 64 -4.22 -11.68 -3.02
N TYR A 65 -5.33 -11.19 -2.48
CA TYR A 65 -5.31 -10.36 -1.29
C TYR A 65 -4.75 -11.17 -0.11
N PRO A 66 -3.78 -10.62 0.66
CA PRO A 66 -3.17 -11.39 1.74
C PRO A 66 -4.21 -11.82 2.79
N SER A 67 -4.17 -13.10 3.18
CA SER A 67 -5.09 -13.66 4.16
C SER A 67 -5.02 -12.90 5.49
N LYS A 68 -6.19 -12.59 6.07
CA LYS A 68 -6.38 -11.95 7.40
C LYS A 68 -5.87 -10.50 7.52
N LYS A 69 -5.77 -9.77 6.41
CA LYS A 69 -5.48 -8.33 6.45
C LYS A 69 -6.75 -7.50 6.53
N GLU A 70 -6.70 -6.46 7.35
CA GLU A 70 -7.71 -5.39 7.39
C GLU A 70 -7.10 -4.15 6.73
N CYS A 71 -7.72 -3.67 5.66
CA CYS A 71 -7.29 -2.47 4.93
C CYS A 71 -8.32 -1.35 5.05
N ALA A 72 -7.81 -0.13 5.28
CA ALA A 72 -8.60 1.09 5.33
C ALA A 72 -8.22 2.01 4.16
N TRP A 73 -9.22 2.55 3.48
CA TRP A 73 -9.05 3.65 2.53
C TRP A 73 -9.69 4.90 3.14
N LEU A 74 -8.86 5.89 3.47
CA LEU A 74 -9.33 7.19 3.92
C LEU A 74 -9.48 8.10 2.70
N PHE A 75 -10.73 8.37 2.33
CA PHE A 75 -11.02 9.31 1.26
C PHE A 75 -11.16 10.71 1.83
N SER A 76 -10.41 11.66 1.24
CA SER A 76 -10.49 13.07 1.58
C SER A 76 -10.95 13.86 0.36
N THR A 77 -11.89 14.77 0.56
CA THR A 77 -12.37 15.68 -0.47
C THR A 77 -12.47 17.09 0.07
N THR A 78 -12.40 18.07 -0.83
CA THR A 78 -12.69 19.47 -0.48
C THR A 78 -14.14 19.63 -0.02
N PRO A 79 -14.42 20.51 0.96
CA PRO A 79 -15.79 20.80 1.38
C PRO A 79 -16.70 21.13 0.20
N GLY A 80 -17.95 20.64 0.26
CA GLY A 80 -18.94 20.82 -0.81
C GLY A 80 -18.77 19.92 -2.03
N HIS A 81 -17.67 19.16 -2.15
CA HIS A 81 -17.48 18.18 -3.23
C HIS A 81 -17.96 16.80 -2.80
N ARG A 82 -18.37 15.97 -3.77
CA ARG A 82 -18.82 14.59 -3.54
C ARG A 82 -17.88 13.61 -4.22
N LEU A 83 -17.53 12.54 -3.50
CA LEU A 83 -16.80 11.41 -4.06
C LEU A 83 -17.78 10.47 -4.75
N LYS A 84 -17.49 10.13 -6.01
CA LYS A 84 -18.23 9.10 -6.76
C LYS A 84 -17.30 7.92 -7.01
N LEU A 85 -17.57 6.80 -6.34
CA LEU A 85 -16.87 5.55 -6.59
C LEU A 85 -17.59 4.80 -7.71
N VAL A 86 -16.86 4.41 -8.74
CA VAL A 86 -17.37 3.60 -9.85
C VAL A 86 -16.56 2.32 -9.97
N ARG A 87 -17.23 1.20 -10.22
CA ARG A 87 -16.58 -0.09 -10.43
C ARG A 87 -16.11 -0.18 -11.88
N HIS A 88 -14.83 -0.45 -12.08
CA HIS A 88 -14.24 -0.58 -13.42
C HIS A 88 -14.07 -2.05 -13.85
N GLN A 89 -13.80 -3.00 -12.94
CA GLN A 89 -13.62 -4.44 -13.28
C GLN A 89 -14.37 -5.40 -12.35
N GLN A 90 -14.44 -6.69 -12.76
CA GLN A 90 -15.07 -7.80 -12.04
C GLN A 90 -14.38 -8.00 -10.67
N LEU A 91 -14.97 -7.43 -9.62
CA LEU A 91 -14.56 -7.62 -8.24
C LEU A 91 -14.81 -9.09 -7.85
N TYR A 92 -13.75 -9.89 -7.80
CA TYR A 92 -13.76 -11.18 -7.09
C TYR A 92 -13.53 -10.94 -5.59
N LEU A 93 -14.33 -10.05 -4.98
CA LEU A 93 -14.35 -9.95 -3.53
C LEU A 93 -15.27 -11.05 -3.02
N SER A 94 -14.72 -12.03 -2.32
CA SER A 94 -15.49 -13.06 -1.62
C SER A 94 -16.40 -12.47 -0.54
N ARG A 95 -16.11 -11.25 -0.05
CA ARG A 95 -16.92 -10.37 0.82
C ARG A 95 -16.37 -8.93 0.79
N PHE A 96 -17.24 -7.92 0.79
CA PHE A 96 -16.89 -6.53 1.09
C PHE A 96 -17.56 -6.15 2.41
N ASP A 97 -16.86 -6.29 3.53
CA ASP A 97 -17.34 -5.85 4.85
C ASP A 97 -17.01 -4.37 5.09
N GLY A 98 -17.29 -3.52 4.09
CA GLY A 98 -16.98 -2.10 4.16
C GLY A 98 -17.93 -1.37 5.09
N LYS A 99 -17.40 -0.83 6.20
CA LYS A 99 -18.08 0.20 6.98
C LYS A 99 -17.67 1.56 6.44
N ALA A 100 -18.60 2.30 5.82
CA ALA A 100 -18.40 3.70 5.51
C ALA A 100 -18.67 4.52 6.78
N SER A 101 -17.65 5.24 7.26
CA SER A 101 -17.82 6.30 8.26
C SER A 101 -17.61 7.63 7.56
N SER A 102 -18.63 8.49 7.57
CA SER A 102 -18.50 9.88 7.18
C SER A 102 -18.22 10.70 8.44
N ASP A 103 -17.02 11.24 8.56
CA ASP A 103 -16.76 12.31 9.51
C ASP A 103 -17.33 13.60 8.88
N ASP A 104 -18.62 13.85 9.11
CA ASP A 104 -19.22 15.16 8.85
C ASP A 104 -18.72 16.11 9.94
N GLN A 105 -17.92 17.10 9.53
CA GLN A 105 -17.44 18.18 10.39
C GLN A 105 -18.13 19.49 10.01
#